data_AF-A0A519S7Y1-F1
#
_entry.id   AF-A0A519S7Y1-F1
#
_cell.length_a   1.000
_cell.length_b   1.000
_cell.length_c   1.000
_cell.angle_alpha   90.00
_cell.angle_beta   90.00
_cell.angle_gamma   90.00
#
_symmetry.space_group_name_H-M   'P 1'
#
loop_
_entity.id
_entity.type
_entity.pdbx_description
1 polymer ?
#
loop_
_entity_poly.entity_id
_entity_poly.type
_entity_poly.pdbx_seq_one_letter_code
_entity_poly.pdbx_strand_id
1 'polypeptide(L)'
;MLTPALAARWHALTAPLLPDAARREAELRHLADAYNAPERHYHNLQHIDNLLNRLDAHPLQDPVVAELAVWFHDAVYDALRADNETKSAAWALAFLQETSLAPARCARAALLVSLSARRASYT
;
A
#
# COMPACT_ATOMS: atom_id res chain seq x y z
N MET A 1 1.74 -8.98 -12.17
CA MET A 1 0.39 -9.59 -12.11
C MET A 1 0.03 -9.91 -10.67
N LEU A 2 -1.25 -9.75 -10.30
CA LEU A 2 -1.76 -10.09 -8.97
C LEU A 2 -1.80 -11.61 -8.78
N THR A 3 -1.09 -12.14 -7.78
CA THR A 3 -1.08 -13.57 -7.48
C THR A 3 -2.18 -13.93 -6.49
N PRO A 4 -2.67 -15.19 -6.46
CA PRO A 4 -3.65 -15.64 -5.47
C PRO A 4 -3.16 -15.46 -4.03
N ALA A 5 -1.87 -15.67 -3.77
CA ALA A 5 -1.28 -15.50 -2.44
C ALA A 5 -1.33 -14.04 -1.98
N LEU A 6 -0.99 -13.10 -2.87
CA LEU A 6 -1.00 -11.68 -2.57
C LEU A 6 -2.44 -11.15 -2.36
N ALA A 7 -3.40 -11.64 -3.15
CA ALA A 7 -4.81 -11.36 -2.96
C ALA A 7 -5.33 -11.90 -1.61
N ALA A 8 -4.99 -13.15 -1.27
CA ALA A 8 -5.35 -13.73 0.02
C ALA A 8 -4.77 -12.93 1.20
N ARG A 9 -3.53 -12.46 1.08
CA ARG A 9 -2.88 -11.61 2.08
C ARG A 9 -3.60 -10.28 2.27
N TRP A 10 -3.96 -9.59 1.18
CA TRP A 10 -4.77 -8.38 1.24
C TRP A 10 -6.10 -8.63 1.97
N HIS A 11 -6.82 -9.69 1.62
CA HIS A 11 -8.09 -10.01 2.28
C HIS A 11 -7.92 -10.35 3.75
N ALA A 12 -6.88 -11.09 4.14
CA ALA A 12 -6.59 -11.40 5.54
C ALA A 12 -6.31 -10.14 6.36
N LEU A 13 -5.56 -9.19 5.78
CA LEU A 13 -5.26 -7.89 6.39
C LEU A 13 -6.51 -7.03 6.57
N THR A 14 -7.37 -6.98 5.55
CA THR A 14 -8.45 -5.98 5.47
C THR A 14 -9.82 -6.48 5.94
N ALA A 15 -10.08 -7.80 5.96
CA ALA A 15 -11.35 -8.35 6.41
C ALA A 15 -11.73 -7.99 7.86
N PRO A 16 -10.79 -7.94 8.83
CA PRO A 16 -11.10 -7.46 10.18
C PRO A 16 -11.37 -5.96 10.26
N LEU A 17 -10.88 -5.18 9.29
CA LEU A 17 -10.92 -3.71 9.30
C LEU A 17 -12.14 -3.17 8.56
N LEU A 18 -12.61 -3.84 7.53
CA LEU A 18 -13.74 -3.41 6.71
C LEU A 18 -14.59 -4.63 6.40
N PRO A 19 -15.83 -4.78 6.89
CA PRO A 19 -16.67 -5.96 6.62
C PRO A 19 -17.11 -6.11 5.16
N ASP A 20 -17.19 -5.02 4.40
CA ASP A 20 -17.61 -5.02 2.99
C ASP A 20 -16.57 -5.69 2.07
N ALA A 21 -16.87 -6.93 1.65
CA ALA A 21 -15.98 -7.71 0.78
C ALA A 21 -15.85 -7.14 -0.62
N ALA A 22 -16.94 -6.59 -1.17
CA ALA A 22 -16.92 -6.02 -2.51
C ALA A 22 -16.03 -4.77 -2.55
N ARG A 23 -16.07 -3.94 -1.49
CA ARG A 23 -15.23 -2.75 -1.39
C ARG A 23 -13.73 -3.08 -1.27
N ARG A 24 -13.38 -4.08 -0.43
CA ARG A 24 -11.99 -4.55 -0.27
C ARG A 24 -11.44 -5.11 -1.58
N GLU A 25 -12.27 -5.86 -2.30
CA GLU A 25 -11.92 -6.48 -3.57
C GLU A 25 -11.80 -5.43 -4.70
N ALA A 26 -12.67 -4.42 -4.72
CA ALA A 26 -12.53 -3.28 -5.63
C ALA A 26 -11.22 -2.52 -5.39
N GLU A 27 -10.84 -2.30 -4.13
CA GLU A 27 -9.58 -1.64 -3.77
C GLU A 27 -8.36 -2.43 -4.23
N LEU A 28 -8.38 -3.75 -4.02
CA LEU A 28 -7.29 -4.64 -4.46
C LEU A 28 -7.07 -4.56 -5.97
N ARG A 29 -8.16 -4.59 -6.75
CA ARG A 29 -8.06 -4.46 -8.21
C ARG A 29 -7.49 -3.10 -8.61
N HIS A 30 -7.94 -2.02 -7.97
CA HIS A 30 -7.45 -0.68 -8.28
C HIS A 30 -5.95 -0.53 -7.97
N LEU A 31 -5.48 -1.07 -6.85
CA LEU A 31 -4.05 -1.18 -6.54
C LEU A 31 -3.32 -2.04 -7.57
N ALA A 32 -3.86 -3.21 -7.91
CA ALA A 32 -3.24 -4.12 -8.86
C ALA A 32 -3.07 -3.48 -10.25
N ASP A 33 -4.09 -2.77 -10.73
CA ASP A 33 -4.04 -2.03 -12.00
C ASP A 33 -2.98 -0.93 -11.95
N ALA A 34 -2.93 -0.17 -10.84
CA ALA A 34 -1.93 0.88 -10.66
C ALA A 34 -0.49 0.33 -10.69
N TYR A 35 -0.23 -0.82 -10.07
CA TYR A 35 1.07 -1.49 -10.09
C TYR A 35 1.38 -2.28 -11.36
N ASN A 36 0.40 -2.46 -12.25
CA ASN A 36 0.57 -3.17 -13.52
C ASN A 36 0.68 -2.20 -14.72
N ALA A 37 0.77 -0.89 -14.46
CA ALA A 37 1.00 0.12 -15.49
C ALA A 37 2.29 -0.17 -16.28
N PRO A 38 2.29 -0.03 -17.62
CA PRO A 38 3.36 -0.51 -18.49
C PRO A 38 4.71 0.19 -18.25
N GLU A 39 4.70 1.43 -17.75
CA GLU A 39 5.91 2.16 -17.36
C GLU A 39 6.60 1.63 -16.08
N ARG A 40 5.99 0.70 -15.33
CA ARG A 40 6.53 0.21 -14.04
C ARG A 40 7.30 -1.11 -14.20
N HIS A 41 8.60 -1.00 -14.48
CA HIS A 41 9.47 -2.18 -14.56
C HIS A 41 9.85 -2.77 -13.19
N TYR A 42 10.13 -1.93 -12.19
CA TYR A 42 10.56 -2.35 -10.86
C TYR A 42 9.47 -2.18 -9.78
N HIS A 43 8.73 -1.06 -9.83
CA HIS A 43 7.69 -0.70 -8.86
C HIS A 43 6.35 -1.38 -9.15
N ASN A 44 6.38 -2.71 -9.18
CA ASN A 44 5.24 -3.57 -9.52
C ASN A 44 4.85 -4.49 -8.36
N LEU A 45 3.83 -5.33 -8.55
CA LEU A 45 3.32 -6.23 -7.51
C LEU A 45 4.36 -7.25 -6.97
N GLN A 46 5.39 -7.58 -7.75
CA GLN A 46 6.48 -8.44 -7.26
C GLN A 46 7.35 -7.69 -6.25
N HIS A 47 7.54 -6.39 -6.41
CA HIS A 47 8.21 -5.56 -5.41
C HIS A 47 7.41 -5.48 -4.10
N ILE A 48 6.09 -5.33 -4.19
CA ILE A 48 5.19 -5.35 -3.03
C ILE A 48 5.34 -6.68 -2.26
N ASP A 49 5.25 -7.81 -2.96
CA ASP A 49 5.42 -9.13 -2.35
C ASP A 49 6.78 -9.28 -1.63
N ASN A 50 7.87 -8.80 -2.26
CA ASN A 50 9.19 -8.79 -1.64
C ASN A 50 9.25 -7.93 -0.37
N LEU A 51 8.59 -6.77 -0.33
CA LEU A 51 8.54 -5.91 0.85
C LEU A 51 7.72 -6.55 1.97
N LEU A 52 6.59 -7.16 1.65
CA LEU A 52 5.74 -7.85 2.60
C LEU A 52 6.47 -9.02 3.27
N ASN A 53 7.18 -9.84 2.48
CA ASN A 53 8.02 -10.91 3.01
C ASN A 53 9.15 -10.41 3.92
N ARG A 54 9.69 -9.22 3.67
CA ARG A 54 10.69 -8.59 4.54
C ARG A 54 10.07 -8.08 5.84
N LEU A 55 8.85 -7.54 5.82
CA LEU A 55 8.14 -7.13 7.03
C LEU A 55 7.95 -8.32 7.96
N ASP A 56 7.60 -9.49 7.43
CA ASP A 56 7.39 -10.71 8.23
C ASP A 56 8.67 -11.19 8.93
N ALA A 57 9.85 -10.88 8.37
CA ALA A 57 11.14 -11.24 8.95
C ALA A 57 11.54 -10.37 10.15
N HIS A 58 10.81 -9.30 10.45
CA HIS A 58 11.16 -8.35 11.50
C HIS A 58 10.02 -8.14 12.49
N PRO A 59 10.30 -8.11 13.81
CA PRO A 59 9.29 -7.76 14.79
C PRO A 59 8.95 -6.28 14.69
N LEU A 60 7.69 -5.98 14.38
CA LEU A 60 7.16 -4.62 14.27
C LEU A 60 6.17 -4.34 15.40
N GLN A 61 6.17 -3.12 15.90
CA GLN A 61 5.22 -2.68 16.93
C GLN A 61 3.78 -2.65 16.41
N ASP A 62 3.58 -2.33 15.13
CA ASP A 62 2.28 -2.31 14.48
C ASP A 62 2.39 -2.86 13.05
N PRO A 63 2.38 -4.20 12.90
CA PRO A 63 2.58 -4.85 11.61
C PRO A 63 1.45 -4.53 10.62
N VAL A 64 0.22 -4.33 11.09
CA VAL A 64 -0.93 -3.96 10.26
C VAL A 64 -0.72 -2.59 9.61
N VAL A 65 -0.28 -1.59 10.39
CA VAL A 65 -0.01 -0.25 9.84
C VAL A 65 1.16 -0.29 8.84
N ALA A 66 2.20 -1.06 9.13
CA ALA A 66 3.34 -1.20 8.22
C ALA A 66 2.94 -1.90 6.91
N GLU A 67 2.13 -2.96 7.00
CA GLU A 67 1.64 -3.68 5.84
C GLU A 67 0.73 -2.81 4.97
N LEU A 68 -0.21 -2.09 5.57
CA LEU A 68 -1.04 -1.11 4.86
C LEU A 68 -0.17 -0.04 4.17
N ALA A 69 0.85 0.47 4.85
CA ALA A 69 1.77 1.43 4.24
C ALA A 69 2.49 0.83 3.02
N VAL A 70 2.96 -0.42 3.08
CA VAL A 70 3.59 -1.10 1.94
C VAL A 70 2.64 -1.25 0.76
N TRP A 71 1.37 -1.59 0.98
CA TRP A 71 0.40 -1.69 -0.10
C TRP A 71 0.19 -0.38 -0.86
N PHE A 72 0.26 0.76 -0.17
CA PHE A 72 0.04 2.07 -0.76
C PHE A 72 1.31 2.87 -1.10
N HIS A 73 2.51 2.44 -0.68
CA HIS A 73 3.73 3.26 -0.68
C HIS A 73 4.11 3.90 -2.04
N ASP A 74 3.76 3.24 -3.14
CA ASP A 74 4.02 3.68 -4.52
C ASP A 74 2.78 3.46 -5.40
N ALA A 75 1.57 3.53 -4.81
CA ALA A 75 0.32 3.28 -5.52
C ALA A 75 0.07 4.29 -6.65
N VAL A 76 0.45 5.55 -6.44
CA VAL A 76 0.49 6.58 -7.50
C VAL A 76 1.92 6.72 -7.99
N TYR A 77 2.13 6.64 -9.30
CA TYR A 77 3.43 6.83 -9.93
C TYR A 77 3.29 7.57 -11.24
N ASP A 78 4.03 8.66 -11.33
CA ASP A 78 4.23 9.44 -12.54
C ASP A 78 5.65 9.98 -12.47
N ALA A 79 6.51 9.57 -13.40
CA ALA A 79 7.93 9.92 -13.40
C ALA A 79 8.17 11.44 -13.53
N LEU A 80 7.19 12.20 -13.99
CA LEU A 80 7.28 13.66 -14.17
C LEU A 80 6.76 14.44 -12.95
N ARG A 81 6.28 13.75 -11.91
CA ARG A 81 5.66 14.36 -10.73
C ARG A 81 6.50 14.14 -9.48
N ALA A 82 6.54 15.18 -8.64
CA ALA A 82 7.21 15.17 -7.34
C ALA A 82 6.23 14.93 -6.16
N ASP A 83 4.94 14.75 -6.43
CA ASP A 83 3.88 14.62 -5.42
C ASP A 83 3.25 13.22 -5.39
N ASN A 84 3.92 12.22 -5.98
CA ASN A 84 3.43 10.84 -6.06
C ASN A 84 3.16 10.25 -4.68
N GLU A 85 4.02 10.51 -3.72
CA GLU A 85 3.95 9.92 -2.39
C GLU A 85 2.88 10.63 -1.54
N THR A 86 2.73 11.94 -1.70
CA THR A 86 1.61 12.68 -1.11
C THR A 86 0.27 12.18 -1.65
N LYS A 87 0.18 11.90 -2.95
CA LYS A 87 -1.04 11.35 -3.56
C LYS A 87 -1.31 9.91 -3.13
N SER A 88 -0.27 9.09 -3.06
CA SER A 88 -0.34 7.73 -2.54
C SER A 88 -0.82 7.71 -1.08
N ALA A 89 -0.32 8.65 -0.26
CA ALA A 89 -0.74 8.81 1.13
C ALA A 89 -2.20 9.28 1.25
N ALA A 90 -2.62 10.21 0.38
CA ALA A 90 -4.01 10.66 0.32
C ALA A 90 -4.96 9.53 -0.08
N TRP A 91 -4.57 8.71 -1.05
CA TRP A 91 -5.32 7.51 -1.44
C TRP A 91 -5.42 6.52 -0.28
N ALA A 92 -4.29 6.18 0.36
CA ALA A 92 -4.29 5.33 1.55
C ALA A 92 -5.24 5.85 2.63
N LEU A 93 -5.15 7.14 2.95
CA LEU A 93 -6.00 7.76 3.97
C LEU A 93 -7.49 7.67 3.63
N ALA A 94 -7.86 7.94 2.38
CA ALA A 94 -9.25 7.86 1.92
C ALA A 94 -9.84 6.46 2.12
N PHE A 95 -9.11 5.41 1.71
CA PHE A 95 -9.54 4.03 1.93
C PHE A 95 -9.60 3.69 3.43
N LEU A 96 -8.58 4.07 4.21
CA LEU A 96 -8.50 3.75 5.63
C LEU A 96 -9.58 4.43 6.47
N GLN A 97 -10.08 5.59 6.05
CA GLN A 97 -11.22 6.27 6.68
C GLN A 97 -12.55 5.51 6.53
N GLU A 98 -12.65 4.61 5.55
CA GLU A 98 -13.80 3.72 5.38
C GLU A 98 -13.74 2.50 6.34
N THR A 99 -12.60 2.28 7.01
CA THR A 99 -12.35 1.12 7.85
C THR A 99 -12.55 1.40 9.35
N SER A 100 -12.57 0.34 10.17
CA SER A 100 -12.57 0.42 11.64
C SER A 100 -11.19 0.72 12.25
N LEU A 101 -10.17 0.98 11.42
CA LEU A 101 -8.84 1.31 11.89
C LEU A 101 -8.87 2.64 12.68
N ALA A 102 -8.22 2.66 13.85
CA ALA A 102 -8.21 3.86 14.69
C ALA A 102 -7.63 5.08 13.93
N PRO A 103 -8.19 6.30 14.08
CA PRO A 103 -7.75 7.47 13.32
C PRO A 103 -6.25 7.75 13.40
N ALA A 104 -5.63 7.56 14.59
CA ALA A 104 -4.19 7.70 14.78
C ALA A 104 -3.36 6.70 13.95
N ARG A 105 -3.88 5.47 13.76
CA ARG A 105 -3.25 4.44 12.93
C ARG A 105 -3.44 4.73 11.44
N CYS A 106 -4.58 5.27 11.03
CA CYS A 106 -4.79 5.76 9.66
C CYS A 106 -3.78 6.88 9.32
N ALA A 107 -3.66 7.87 10.21
CA ALA A 107 -2.70 8.96 10.04
C ALA A 107 -1.25 8.44 10.02
N ARG A 108 -0.91 7.47 10.87
CA ARG A 108 0.41 6.84 10.87
C ARG A 108 0.70 6.10 9.56
N ALA A 109 -0.25 5.34 9.02
CA ALA A 109 -0.09 4.64 7.75
C ALA A 109 0.14 5.63 6.59
N ALA A 110 -0.70 6.68 6.51
CA ALA A 110 -0.54 7.73 5.51
C ALA A 110 0.81 8.46 5.64
N LEU A 111 1.26 8.73 6.87
CA LEU A 111 2.58 9.31 7.11
C LEU A 111 3.70 8.40 6.59
N LEU A 112 3.66 7.10 6.89
CA LEU A 112 4.66 6.14 6.39
C LEU A 112 4.70 6.10 4.85
N VAL A 113 3.54 6.18 4.19
CA VAL A 113 3.45 6.29 2.72
C VAL A 113 4.02 7.61 2.22
N SER A 114 3.78 8.74 2.89
CA SER A 114 4.38 10.02 2.47
C SER A 114 5.92 10.02 2.64
N LEU A 115 6.43 9.25 3.60
CA LEU A 115 7.86 9.12 3.89
C LEU A 115 8.57 8.05 3.06
N SER A 116 7.83 7.19 2.34
CA SER A 116 8.42 6.28 1.36
C SER A 116 8.87 6.99 0.09
N ALA A 117 8.69 8.32 0.04
CA ALA A 117 9.33 9.17 -0.95
C ALA A 117 10.77 8.75 -1.12
N ARG A 118 11.09 8.36 -2.35
CA ARG A 118 12.45 8.00 -2.69
C ARG A 118 13.30 9.16 -2.20
N ARG A 119 14.18 8.92 -1.24
CA ARG A 119 15.44 9.66 -1.25
C ARG A 119 15.97 9.38 -2.65
N ALA A 120 15.81 10.36 -3.54
CA ALA A 120 16.72 10.50 -4.64
C ALA A 120 18.09 10.56 -3.96
N SER A 121 18.74 9.40 -3.82
CA SER A 121 20.16 9.33 -3.57
C SER A 121 20.76 10.03 -4.77
N TYR A 122 21.06 11.31 -4.57
CA TYR A 122 21.94 12.09 -5.40
C TYR A 122 23.30 11.40 -5.37
N THR A 123 23.82 11.06 -6.55
CA THR A 123 25.21 11.29 -7.02
C THR A 123 25.28 10.84 -8.47
#